data_AF-A0A0C1QL27-F1
#
_entry.id   AF-A0A0C1QL27-F1
#
_cell.length_a   1.000
_cell.length_b   1.000
_cell.length_c   1.000
_cell.angle_alpha   90.00
_cell.angle_beta   90.00
_cell.angle_gamma   90.00
#
_symmetry.space_group_name_H-M   'P 1'
#
loop_
_entity.id
_entity.type
_entity.pdbx_description
1 polymer ?
#
loop_
_entity_poly.entity_id
_entity_poly.type
_entity_poly.pdbx_seq_one_letter_code
_entity_poly.pdbx_strand_id
1 'polypeptide(L)'
;MPLNDPSILELDLSDNELTQIIFIQSFPQIEILNLNGNNLSSETDLETLNKLENLSELYLRQNQIFSIAFLKNSQLKILRFSRSRLKKY
;
A
#
# COMPACT_ATOMS: atom_id res chain seq x y z
N MET A 1 -10.01 20.79 -1.54
CA MET A 1 -10.86 19.94 -0.68
C MET A 1 -9.99 18.80 -0.17
N PRO A 2 -10.09 18.37 1.10
CA PRO A 2 -9.48 17.10 1.47
C PRO A 2 -10.20 16.00 0.68
N LEU A 3 -9.43 15.13 0.02
CA LEU A 3 -9.91 14.03 -0.82
C LEU A 3 -10.46 12.89 0.04
N ASN A 4 -11.39 13.19 0.96
CA ASN A 4 -12.02 12.14 1.77
C ASN A 4 -13.17 11.53 0.97
N ASP A 5 -12.86 10.48 0.21
CA ASP A 5 -13.85 9.73 -0.56
C ASP A 5 -13.98 8.32 0.00
N PRO A 6 -14.97 8.07 0.88
CA PRO A 6 -15.19 6.77 1.49
C PRO A 6 -15.79 5.75 0.50
N SER A 7 -16.10 6.13 -0.75
CA SER A 7 -16.62 5.19 -1.74
C SER A 7 -15.52 4.45 -2.51
N ILE A 8 -14.28 4.91 -2.43
CA ILE A 8 -13.15 4.30 -3.14
C ILE A 8 -12.73 3.03 -2.41
N LEU A 9 -12.99 1.89 -3.05
CA LEU A 9 -12.57 0.55 -2.62
C LEU A 9 -11.27 0.11 -3.30
N GLU A 10 -11.01 0.59 -4.51
CA GLU A 10 -9.84 0.21 -5.30
C GLU A 10 -9.12 1.47 -5.78
N LEU A 11 -7.80 1.53 -5.59
CA LEU A 11 -6.99 2.64 -6.07
C LEU A 11 -5.73 2.13 -6.76
N ASP A 12 -5.57 2.52 -8.01
CA ASP A 12 -4.35 2.29 -8.78
C ASP A 12 -3.52 3.57 -8.85
N LEU A 13 -2.33 3.50 -8.24
CA LEU A 13 -1.31 4.54 -8.22
C LEU A 13 0.01 4.02 -8.78
N SER A 14 -0.03 2.96 -9.60
CA SER A 14 1.18 2.44 -10.21
C SER A 14 1.84 3.44 -11.17
N ASP A 15 3.16 3.37 -11.24
CA ASP A 15 3.99 4.17 -12.16
C ASP A 15 3.82 5.70 -12.01
N ASN A 16 3.69 6.19 -10.77
CA ASN A 16 3.52 7.63 -10.45
C ASN A 16 4.72 8.27 -9.75
N GLU A 17 5.88 7.61 -9.74
CA GLU A 17 7.13 8.09 -9.13
C GLU A 17 7.00 8.48 -7.64
N LEU A 18 5.98 7.96 -6.94
CA LEU A 18 5.66 8.35 -5.57
C LEU A 18 6.80 8.03 -4.59
N THR A 19 7.14 8.98 -3.75
CA THR A 19 8.09 8.79 -2.64
C THR A 19 7.41 8.65 -1.28
N GLN A 20 6.15 9.09 -1.16
CA GLN A 20 5.32 9.02 0.04
C GLN A 20 3.85 8.79 -0.31
N ILE A 21 3.09 8.23 0.63
CA ILE A 21 1.67 7.87 0.44
C ILE A 21 0.77 8.33 1.59
N ILE A 22 1.16 9.36 2.35
CA ILE A 22 0.42 9.81 3.54
C ILE A 22 -1.05 10.17 3.24
N PHE A 23 -1.34 10.60 2.00
CA PHE A 23 -2.68 10.94 1.55
C PHE A 23 -3.65 9.76 1.50
N ILE A 24 -3.15 8.50 1.52
CA ILE A 24 -3.97 7.29 1.45
C ILE A 24 -4.95 7.18 2.63
N GLN A 25 -4.68 7.86 3.75
CA GLN A 25 -5.59 7.96 4.89
C GLN A 25 -6.94 8.61 4.55
N SER A 26 -7.02 9.29 3.41
CA SER A 26 -8.27 9.89 2.92
C SER A 26 -9.20 8.88 2.24
N PHE A 27 -8.77 7.61 2.10
CA PHE A 27 -9.55 6.52 1.53
C PHE A 27 -9.70 5.39 2.57
N PRO A 28 -10.45 5.61 3.68
CA PRO A 28 -10.52 4.66 4.79
C PRO A 28 -11.16 3.30 4.43
N GLN A 29 -11.93 3.25 3.35
CA GLN A 29 -12.64 2.05 2.89
C GLN A 29 -11.86 1.27 1.81
N ILE A 30 -10.61 1.66 1.53
CA ILE A 30 -9.84 1.00 0.48
C ILE A 30 -9.55 -0.46 0.81
N GLU A 31 -9.84 -1.34 -0.15
CA GLU A 31 -9.65 -2.79 -0.08
C GLU A 31 -8.49 -3.25 -0.97
N ILE A 32 -8.26 -2.57 -2.10
CA ILE A 32 -7.22 -2.90 -3.08
C ILE A 32 -6.38 -1.67 -3.39
N LEU A 33 -5.07 -1.77 -3.18
CA LEU A 33 -4.11 -0.69 -3.44
C LEU A 33 -2.95 -1.16 -4.30
N ASN A 34 -2.83 -0.57 -5.49
CA ASN A 34 -1.69 -0.79 -6.38
C ASN A 34 -0.72 0.39 -6.33
N LEU A 35 0.49 0.14 -5.82
CA LEU A 35 1.61 1.08 -5.71
C LEU A 35 2.84 0.58 -6.48
N ASN A 36 2.67 -0.32 -7.45
CA ASN A 36 3.79 -0.82 -8.23
C ASN A 36 4.53 0.31 -8.96
N GLY A 37 5.84 0.18 -9.19
CA GLY A 37 6.58 1.12 -10.04
C GLY A 37 6.72 2.53 -9.48
N ASN A 38 6.78 2.66 -8.15
CA ASN A 38 7.01 3.92 -7.47
C ASN A 38 8.41 3.93 -6.82
N ASN A 39 8.75 5.02 -6.12
CA ASN A 39 10.05 5.24 -5.47
C ASN A 39 9.96 5.10 -3.94
N LEU A 40 9.03 4.29 -3.44
CA LEU A 40 8.83 4.09 -1.99
C LEU A 40 10.02 3.32 -1.42
N SER A 41 10.58 3.80 -0.32
CA SER A 41 11.81 3.23 0.27
C SER A 41 11.83 3.21 1.79
N SER A 42 11.19 4.17 2.44
CA SER A 42 11.18 4.31 3.89
C SER A 42 10.06 3.51 4.54
N GLU A 43 10.37 2.81 5.63
CA GLU A 43 9.33 2.18 6.47
C GLU A 43 8.38 3.24 7.08
N THR A 44 8.89 4.43 7.41
CA THR A 44 8.08 5.52 8.01
C THR A 44 6.97 5.98 7.07
N ASP A 45 7.21 6.00 5.77
CA ASP A 45 6.22 6.45 4.78
C ASP A 45 5.12 5.39 4.54
N LEU A 46 5.40 4.14 4.88
CA LEU A 46 4.54 2.98 4.63
C LEU A 46 3.78 2.52 5.87
N GLU A 47 4.16 2.96 7.07
CA GLU A 47 3.43 2.67 8.32
C GLU A 47 1.95 3.07 8.25
N THR A 48 1.61 4.08 7.44
CA THR A 48 0.21 4.48 7.23
C THR A 48 -0.68 3.38 6.65
N LEU A 49 -0.09 2.38 5.98
CA LEU A 49 -0.84 1.24 5.44
C LEU A 49 -1.45 0.38 6.55
N ASN A 50 -0.88 0.39 7.76
CA ASN A 50 -1.47 -0.33 8.90
C ASN A 50 -2.76 0.30 9.42
N LYS A 51 -3.05 1.55 9.04
CA LYS A 51 -4.29 2.24 9.42
C LYS A 51 -5.45 1.92 8.48
N LEU A 52 -5.18 1.24 7.37
CA LEU A 52 -6.19 0.86 6.38
C LEU A 52 -6.79 -0.49 6.80
N GLU A 53 -7.78 -0.43 7.69
CA GLU A 53 -8.37 -1.63 8.32
C GLU A 53 -9.03 -2.58 7.31
N ASN A 54 -9.50 -2.05 6.18
CA ASN A 54 -10.15 -2.82 5.12
C ASN A 54 -9.19 -3.32 4.04
N LEU A 55 -7.90 -2.91 4.07
CA LEU A 55 -6.96 -3.22 3.02
C LEU A 55 -6.67 -4.73 2.97
N SER A 56 -7.04 -5.34 1.86
CA SER A 56 -6.97 -6.79 1.64
C SER A 56 -5.94 -7.18 0.58
N GLU A 57 -5.70 -6.30 -0.39
CA GLU A 57 -4.72 -6.50 -1.46
C GLU A 57 -3.77 -5.31 -1.60
N LEU A 58 -2.46 -5.60 -1.57
CA LEU A 58 -1.42 -4.59 -1.68
C LEU A 58 -0.32 -5.01 -2.66
N TYR A 59 -0.06 -4.14 -3.63
CA TYR A 59 0.97 -4.31 -4.65
C TYR A 59 2.04 -3.23 -4.52
N LEU A 60 3.29 -3.64 -4.28
CA LEU A 60 4.45 -2.81 -3.96
C LEU A 60 5.68 -3.15 -4.82
N ARG A 61 5.50 -3.91 -5.91
CA ARG A 61 6.63 -4.31 -6.78
C ARG A 61 7.28 -3.09 -7.41
N GLN A 62 8.56 -3.25 -7.76
CA GLN A 62 9.32 -2.18 -8.43
C GLN A 62 9.36 -0.88 -7.62
N ASN A 63 9.36 -1.01 -6.28
CA ASN A 63 9.75 0.04 -5.34
C ASN A 63 11.15 -0.26 -4.78
N GLN A 64 11.65 0.61 -3.93
CA GLN A 64 12.95 0.50 -3.24
C GLN A 64 12.77 0.01 -1.79
N ILE A 65 11.80 -0.88 -1.57
CA ILE A 65 11.42 -1.41 -0.26
C ILE A 65 12.25 -2.66 0.05
N PHE A 66 13.01 -2.64 1.15
CA PHE A 66 13.87 -3.75 1.56
C PHE A 66 13.27 -4.61 2.68
N SER A 67 12.22 -4.13 3.33
CA SER A 67 11.57 -4.77 4.48
C SER A 67 10.08 -4.45 4.47
N ILE A 68 9.28 -5.36 5.01
CA ILE A 68 7.82 -5.21 5.19
C ILE A 68 7.44 -5.40 6.65
N ALA A 69 8.37 -5.14 7.58
CA ALA A 69 8.13 -5.26 9.01
C ALA A 69 6.94 -4.40 9.49
N PHE A 70 6.72 -3.26 8.83
CA PHE A 70 5.55 -2.42 9.09
C PHE A 70 4.23 -3.17 8.86
N LEU A 71 4.11 -4.12 7.92
CA LEU A 71 2.87 -4.86 7.65
C LEU A 71 2.56 -5.99 8.64
N LYS A 72 3.31 -6.12 9.75
CA LYS A 72 3.21 -7.25 10.69
C LYS A 72 1.80 -7.53 11.21
N ASN A 73 0.98 -6.49 11.38
CA ASN A 73 -0.39 -6.60 11.90
C ASN A 73 -1.47 -6.42 10.84
N SER A 74 -1.10 -6.39 9.56
CA SER A 74 -2.05 -6.18 8.46
C SER A 74 -2.95 -7.41 8.27
N GLN A 75 -4.18 -7.19 7.81
CA GLN A 75 -5.14 -8.25 7.45
C GLN A 75 -5.05 -8.62 5.96
N LEU A 76 -3.90 -8.36 5.33
CA LEU A 76 -3.70 -8.54 3.89
C LEU A 76 -3.86 -10.01 3.49
N LYS A 77 -4.74 -10.25 2.52
CA LYS A 77 -4.92 -11.54 1.87
C LYS A 77 -3.90 -11.72 0.74
N ILE A 78 -3.55 -10.61 0.06
CA ILE A 78 -2.61 -10.60 -1.06
C ILE A 78 -1.58 -9.50 -0.85
N LEU A 79 -0.30 -9.88 -0.84
CA LEU A 79 0.83 -8.96 -0.84
C LEU A 79 1.80 -9.31 -1.97
N ARG A 80 2.22 -8.28 -2.74
CA ARG A 80 3.23 -8.39 -3.81
C ARG A 80 4.31 -7.33 -3.63
N PHE A 81 5.41 -7.63 -2.93
CA PHE A 81 6.49 -6.64 -2.69
C PHE A 81 7.86 -7.02 -3.32
N SER A 82 8.07 -8.27 -3.70
CA SER A 82 9.32 -8.75 -4.32
C SER A 82 9.11 -9.21 -5.79
N ARG A 83 10.22 -9.46 -6.51
CA ARG A 83 10.23 -10.13 -7.83
C ARG A 83 9.80 -11.61 -7.78
N SER A 84 9.23 -12.07 -6.66
CA SER A 84 8.65 -13.40 -6.51
C SER A 84 7.15 -13.31 -6.23
N ARG A 85 6.41 -14.33 -6.67
CA ARG A 85 5.04 -14.58 -6.20
C ARG A 85 5.18 -15.44 -4.93
N LEU A 86 4.55 -14.98 -3.84
CA LEU A 86 4.20 -15.70 -2.58
C LEU A 86 5.12 -15.47 -1.38
N LYS A 87 4.53 -15.18 -0.21
CA LYS A 87 4.03 -16.19 0.75
C LYS A 87 2.73 -15.69 1.39
N LYS A 88 1.77 -16.61 1.59
CA LYS A 88 0.68 -16.40 2.56
C LYS A 88 1.33 -16.12 3.91
N TYR A 89 0.93 -15.02 4.55
CA TYR A 89 1.16 -14.80 5.98
C TYR A 89 0.03 -15.47 6.76
#